data_AF-A0A978THJ2-F1
#
_entry.id   AF-A0A978THJ2-F1
#
_cell.length_a   1.000
_cell.length_b   1.000
_cell.length_c   1.000
_cell.angle_alpha   90.00
_cell.angle_beta   90.00
_cell.angle_gamma   90.00
#
_symmetry.space_group_name_H-M   'P 1'
#
loop_
_entity.id
_entity.type
_entity.pdbx_description
1 polymer ?
#
loop_
_entity_poly.entity_id
_entity_poly.type
_entity_poly.pdbx_seq_one_letter_code
_entity_poly.pdbx_strand_id
1 'polypeptide(L)' 'IAEKLEISKRTVDNHISNILTKTATGNRVALFRWALQSGKVCIDEVNCCVLPEYTAPETEA' A
#
# COMPACT_ATOMS: atom_id res chain seq x y z
N ILE A 1 5.80 7.49 -1.11
CA ILE A 1 5.71 6.07 -1.56
C ILE A 1 6.97 5.69 -2.30
N ALA A 2 7.27 6.36 -3.42
CA ALA A 2 8.50 6.15 -4.20
C ALA A 2 9.78 6.18 -3.35
N GLU A 3 9.99 7.26 -2.58
CA GLU A 3 11.15 7.40 -1.68
C GLU A 3 11.21 6.31 -0.60
N LYS A 4 10.10 6.09 0.14
CA LYS A 4 10.01 5.09 1.21
C LYS A 4 10.25 3.64 0.75
N LEU A 5 10.00 3.35 -0.52
CA LEU A 5 10.14 2.01 -1.11
C LEU A 5 11.32 1.94 -2.09
N GLU A 6 12.13 2.99 -2.20
CA GLU A 6 13.28 3.08 -3.11
C GLU A 6 12.97 2.72 -4.58
N ILE A 7 11.77 3.08 -5.05
CA ILE A 7 11.32 2.87 -6.43
C ILE A 7 10.98 4.19 -7.13
N SER A 8 10.96 4.19 -8.47
CA SER A 8 10.62 5.40 -9.22
C SER A 8 9.16 5.81 -9.05
N LYS A 9 8.87 7.11 -9.17
CA LYS A 9 7.49 7.64 -9.23
C LYS A 9 6.66 6.95 -10.32
N ARG A 10 7.25 6.72 -11.49
CA ARG A 10 6.61 6.00 -12.61
C ARG A 10 6.20 4.59 -12.21
N THR A 11 7.03 3.89 -11.42
CA THR A 11 6.71 2.55 -10.91
C THR A 11 5.48 2.60 -10.02
N VAL A 12 5.41 3.56 -9.09
CA VAL A 12 4.23 3.78 -8.23
C VAL A 12 2.98 4.06 -9.06
N ASP A 13 3.07 4.97 -10.04
CA ASP A 13 1.94 5.34 -10.90
C ASP A 13 1.42 4.12 -11.70
N ASN A 14 2.31 3.28 -12.22
CA ASN A 14 1.95 2.03 -12.90
C ASN A 14 1.26 1.04 -11.96
N HIS A 15 1.73 0.89 -10.72
CA HIS A 15 1.05 0.05 -9.73
C HIS A 15 -0.35 0.57 -9.43
N ILE A 16 -0.53 1.88 -9.23
CA ILE A 16 -1.85 2.47 -8.98
C ILE A 16 -2.78 2.20 -10.17
N SER A 17 -2.31 2.42 -11.40
CA SER A 17 -3.09 2.14 -12.61
C SER A 17 -3.55 0.68 -12.68
N ASN A 18 -2.64 -0.27 -12.42
CA ASN A 18 -2.95 -1.69 -12.39
C ASN A 18 -3.99 -2.05 -11.31
N ILE A 19 -3.91 -1.43 -10.13
CA ILE A 19 -4.88 -1.68 -9.05
C ILE A 19 -6.25 -1.09 -9.43
N LEU A 20 -6.30 0.11 -10.02
CA LEU A 20 -7.55 0.69 -10.54
C LEU A 20 -8.24 -0.26 -11.51
N THR A 21 -7.51 -0.82 -12.48
CA THR A 21 -8.04 -1.83 -13.41
C THR A 21 -8.51 -3.09 -12.70
N LYS A 22 -7.69 -3.68 -11.83
CA LYS A 22 -8.01 -4.94 -11.11
C LYS A 22 -9.21 -4.82 -10.17
N THR A 23 -9.47 -3.62 -9.66
CA THR A 23 -10.57 -3.35 -8.74
C THR A 23 -11.78 -2.71 -9.40
N ALA A 24 -11.70 -2.45 -10.71
CA ALA A 24 -12.71 -1.71 -11.48
C ALA A 24 -13.09 -0.36 -10.84
N THR A 25 -12.11 0.36 -10.28
CA THR A 25 -12.34 1.68 -9.64
C THR A 25 -11.88 2.81 -10.55
N GLY A 26 -12.66 3.90 -10.61
CA GLY A 26 -12.46 4.99 -11.58
C GLY A 26 -11.45 6.07 -11.17
N ASN A 27 -11.01 6.10 -9.91
CA ASN A 27 -10.01 7.04 -9.43
C ASN A 27 -9.42 6.58 -8.08
N ARG A 28 -8.32 7.22 -7.66
CA ARG A 28 -7.61 6.87 -6.43
C ARG A 28 -8.44 6.98 -5.14
N VAL A 29 -9.41 7.90 -5.10
CA VAL A 29 -10.28 8.09 -3.91
C VAL A 29 -11.30 6.96 -3.82
N ALA A 30 -11.91 6.60 -4.95
CA ALA A 30 -12.80 5.44 -5.06
C ALA A 30 -12.06 4.14 -4.73
N LEU A 31 -10.81 3.99 -5.19
CA LEU A 31 -9.95 2.87 -4.83
C LEU A 31 -9.70 2.78 -3.32
N PHE A 32 -9.34 3.90 -2.69
CA PHE A 32 -9.10 3.92 -1.25
C PHE A 32 -10.36 3.55 -0.46
N ARG A 33 -11.53 4.09 -0.85
CA ARG A 33 -12.81 3.73 -0.24
C ARG A 33 -13.15 2.25 -0.39
N TRP A 34 -12.94 1.69 -1.59
CA TRP A 34 -13.12 0.26 -1.84
C TRP A 34 -12.18 -0.60 -0.98
N ALA A 35 -10.92 -0.18 -0.82
CA ALA A 35 -9.94 -0.90 -0.02
C ALA A 35 -10.33 -0.97 1.46
N LEU A 36 -10.85 0.14 2.02
CA LEU A 36 -11.39 0.18 3.38
C LEU A 36 -12.64 -0.70 3.53
N GLN A 37 -13.60 -0.57 2.62
CA GLN A 37 -14.86 -1.34 2.69
C GLN A 37 -14.63 -2.85 2.51
N SER A 38 -13.63 -3.24 1.71
CA SER A 38 -13.29 -4.65 1.49
C SER A 38 -12.36 -5.24 2.55
N GLY A 39 -11.98 -4.46 3.57
CA GLY A 39 -11.11 -4.92 4.67
C GLY A 39 -9.66 -5.20 4.27
N LYS A 40 -9.20 -4.70 3.11
CA LYS A 40 -7.83 -4.91 2.63
C LYS A 40 -6.83 -3.92 3.20
N VAL A 41 -7.33 -2.77 3.66
CA VAL A 41 -6.54 -1.71 4.28
C VAL A 41 -7.22 -1.36 5.60
N CYS A 42 -6.41 -1.24 6.64
CA CYS A 42 -6.82 -0.71 7.92
C CYS A 42 -6.39 0.76 8.05
N ILE A 43 -7.03 1.50 8.95
CA ILE A 43 -6.64 2.84 9.36
C ILE A 43 -5.80 2.68 10.62
N ASP A 44 -4.63 3.31 10.57
CA ASP A 44 -3.68 3.31 11.68
C ASP A 44 -4.36 3.82 12.97
N GLU A 45 -4.02 3.21 14.10
CA GLU A 45 -4.61 3.50 15.43
C GLU A 45 -6.13 3.28 15.58
N VAL A 46 -6.85 2.86 14.53
CA VAL A 46 -8.30 2.57 14.59
C VAL A 46 -8.57 1.08 14.53
N ASN A 47 -8.02 0.40 13.52
CA ASN A 47 -8.23 -1.03 13.31
C ASN A 47 -7.02 -1.76 12.70
N CYS A 48 -5.86 -1.10 12.66
CA CYS A 48 -4.60 -1.78 12.37
C CYS A 48 -4.04 -2.41 13.65
N CYS A 49 -3.52 -3.62 13.54
CA CYS A 49 -2.63 -4.17 14.55
C CYS A 49 -1.20 -3.67 14.27
N VAL A 50 -0.42 -3.45 15.33
CA VAL A 50 1.02 -3.20 15.19
C VAL A 50 1.65 -4.44 14.58
N LEU A 51 2.11 -4.32 13.34
CA LEU A 51 2.90 -5.37 12.71
C LEU A 51 4.31 -5.30 13.28
N PRO A 52 4.96 -6.45 13.58
CA PRO A 52 6.36 -6.44 13.94
C PRO A 52 7.14 -5.76 12.82
N GLU A 53 8.01 -4.81 13.17
CA GLU A 53 8.89 -4.19 12.19
C GLU A 53 9.71 -5.31 11.52
N TYR A 54 9.76 -5.29 10.19
CA TYR A 54 10.63 -6.20 9.46
C TYR A 54 12.07 -5.79 9.76
N THR A 55 12.65 -6.34 10.84
CA THR A 55 14.08 -6.35 11.04
C THR A 55 14.65 -7.24 9.95
N ALA A 56 15.22 -6.61 8.91
CA ALA A 56 16.09 -7.32 7.98
C ALA A 56 17.12 -8.10 8.81
N PRO A 57 17.47 -9.35 8.44
CA PRO A 57 18.42 -10.13 9.21
C PRO A 57 19.67 -9.29 9.40
N GLU A 58 19.96 -9.02 10.67
CA GLU A 58 21.12 -8.28 11.10
C GLU A 58 22.33 -8.96 10.47
N THR A 59 23.15 -8.17 9.78
CA THR A 59 24.36 -8.66 9.14
C THR A 59 25.26 -9.17 10.27
N GLU A 60 25.30 -10.48 10.48
CA GLU A 60 26.28 -11.15 11.33
C GLU A 60 27.67 -10.70 10.86
N ALA A 61 28.36 -9.96 11.74
CA ALA A 61 29.70 -9.42 11.54
C ALA A 61 30.77 -10.49 11.78
#